data_AF-A0A960W9V9-F1
#
_entry.id   AF-A0A960W9V9-F1
#
_cell.length_a   1.000
_cell.length_b   1.000
_cell.length_c   1.000
_cell.angle_alpha   90.00
_cell.angle_beta   90.00
_cell.angle_gamma   90.00
#
_symmetry.space_group_name_H-M   'P 1'
#
loop_
_entity.id
_entity.type
_entity.pdbx_description
1 polymer ?
#
loop_
_entity_poly.entity_id
_entity_poly.type
_entity_poly.pdbx_seq_one_letter_code
_entity_poly.pdbx_strand_id
1 'polypeptide(L)'
;MGIKKFTTKEYWDETRHAFSPFPVTTTPFAPYLEKYLPEKTSFRCVEIGGYPGTHLTYFAKRFGYHPTAIEYSEHWKDIQKLLE
;
A
#
# COMPACT_ATOMS: atom_id res chain seq x y z
N MET A 1 0.73 -35.24 -4.43
CA MET A 1 0.94 -33.77 -4.51
C MET A 1 0.33 -33.14 -3.28
N GLY A 2 1.08 -32.32 -2.55
CA GLY A 2 0.55 -31.59 -1.38
C GLY A 2 -0.41 -30.48 -1.79
N ILE A 3 -1.35 -30.14 -0.91
CA ILE A 3 -2.25 -28.99 -1.10
C ILE A 3 -1.41 -27.71 -1.07
N LYS A 4 -1.41 -26.94 -2.15
CA LYS A 4 -0.75 -25.63 -2.19
C LYS A 4 -1.52 -24.66 -1.28
N LYS A 5 -0.84 -24.09 -0.29
CA LYS A 5 -1.43 -23.15 0.67
C LYS A 5 -1.20 -21.72 0.18
N PHE A 6 -2.24 -21.07 -0.30
CA PHE A 6 -2.17 -19.73 -0.91
C PHE A 6 -2.34 -18.58 0.09
N THR A 7 -2.53 -18.90 1.37
CA THR A 7 -2.83 -17.92 2.43
C THR A 7 -1.74 -17.86 3.49
N THR A 8 -0.66 -18.64 3.36
CA THR A 8 0.42 -18.62 4.34
C THR A 8 1.38 -17.48 4.08
N LYS A 9 2.13 -17.09 5.12
CA LYS A 9 3.13 -16.05 5.03
C LYS A 9 4.18 -16.36 3.98
N GLU A 10 4.63 -17.61 3.90
CA GLU A 10 5.64 -18.07 2.94
C GLU A 10 5.18 -17.87 1.50
N TYR A 11 3.91 -18.19 1.21
CA TYR A 11 3.34 -17.95 -0.11
C TYR A 11 3.41 -16.46 -0.50
N TRP A 12 3.04 -15.56 0.42
CA TRP A 12 3.08 -14.12 0.17
C TRP A 12 4.49 -13.54 0.15
N ASP A 13 5.44 -14.15 0.85
CA ASP A 13 6.85 -13.72 0.85
C ASP A 13 7.55 -14.17 -0.45
N GLU A 14 7.27 -15.37 -0.96
CA GLU A 14 7.96 -15.97 -2.12
C GLU A 14 7.39 -15.53 -3.49
N THR A 15 6.10 -15.16 -3.56
CA THR A 15 5.44 -14.89 -4.85
C THR A 15 5.54 -13.44 -5.32
N ARG A 16 6.21 -12.58 -4.56
CA ARG A 16 6.32 -11.14 -4.87
C ARG A 16 7.51 -10.90 -5.80
N HIS A 17 7.32 -10.02 -6.79
CA HIS A 17 8.42 -9.55 -7.62
C HIS A 17 9.39 -8.67 -6.81
N ALA A 18 10.64 -8.56 -7.28
CA ALA A 18 11.61 -7.66 -6.67
C ALA A 18 11.08 -6.23 -6.62
N PHE A 19 11.10 -5.63 -5.42
CA PHE A 19 10.64 -4.28 -5.21
C PHE A 19 11.64 -3.26 -5.78
N SER A 20 11.13 -2.29 -6.53
CA SER A 20 11.86 -1.06 -6.88
C SER A 20 11.02 0.13 -6.40
N PRO A 21 11.55 1.03 -5.56
CA PRO A 21 10.85 2.25 -5.22
C PRO A 21 10.53 3.08 -6.46
N PHE A 22 9.42 3.81 -6.44
CA PHE A 22 9.04 4.74 -7.48
C PHE A 22 8.25 5.92 -6.90
N PRO A 23 8.30 7.11 -7.51
CA PRO A 23 7.46 8.23 -7.10
C PRO A 23 5.98 7.89 -7.30
N VAL A 24 5.22 7.89 -6.21
CA VAL A 24 3.77 7.71 -6.26
C VAL A 24 3.12 9.06 -6.55
N THR A 25 2.74 9.28 -7.81
CA THR A 25 2.07 10.51 -8.28
C THR A 25 0.59 10.32 -8.58
N THR A 26 0.17 9.09 -8.85
CA THR A 26 -1.22 8.75 -9.19
C THR A 26 -1.56 7.30 -8.83
N THR A 27 -2.83 6.96 -8.97
CA THR A 27 -3.37 5.60 -8.79
C THR A 27 -4.54 5.39 -9.75
N PRO A 28 -4.87 4.15 -10.18
CA PRO A 28 -6.02 3.89 -11.05
C PRO A 28 -7.36 4.46 -10.55
N PHE A 29 -7.48 4.68 -9.23
CA PHE A 29 -8.68 5.24 -8.60
C PHE A 29 -8.65 6.77 -8.42
N ALA A 30 -7.56 7.44 -8.79
CA ALA A 30 -7.38 8.88 -8.58
C ALA A 30 -8.59 9.74 -9.01
N PRO A 31 -9.20 9.53 -10.21
CA PRO A 31 -10.34 10.34 -10.63
C PRO A 31 -11.55 10.26 -9.69
N TYR A 32 -11.73 9.14 -9.00
CA TYR A 32 -12.82 8.95 -8.06
C TYR A 32 -12.45 9.46 -6.67
N LEU A 33 -11.22 9.18 -6.23
CA LEU A 33 -10.73 9.62 -4.92
C LEU A 33 -10.73 11.14 -4.83
N GLU A 34 -10.19 11.83 -5.84
CA GLU A 34 -10.13 13.29 -5.87
C GLU A 34 -11.49 13.97 -5.96
N LYS A 35 -12.48 13.28 -6.54
CA LYS A 35 -13.85 13.78 -6.62
C LYS A 35 -14.57 13.78 -5.28
N TYR A 36 -14.32 12.78 -4.44
CA TYR A 36 -15.14 12.53 -3.25
C TYR A 36 -14.40 12.75 -1.92
N LEU A 37 -13.07 12.74 -1.92
CA LEU A 37 -12.28 12.83 -0.70
C LEU A 37 -11.71 14.24 -0.50
N PRO A 38 -11.84 14.82 0.69
CA PRO A 38 -11.25 16.12 0.99
C PRO A 38 -9.76 16.00 1.30
N GLU A 39 -9.01 17.07 1.05
CA GLU A 39 -7.67 17.27 1.61
C GLU A 39 -7.79 17.64 3.10
N LYS A 40 -7.31 16.77 3.99
CA LYS A 40 -7.49 16.96 5.44
C LYS A 40 -6.45 16.22 6.26
N THR A 41 -5.54 16.96 6.89
CA THR A 41 -4.43 16.39 7.67
C THR A 41 -4.87 15.64 8.93
N SER A 42 -6.04 15.95 9.49
CA SER A 42 -6.56 15.21 10.65
C SER A 42 -7.08 13.81 10.31
N PHE A 43 -7.26 13.47 9.02
CA PHE A 43 -7.85 12.20 8.63
C PHE A 43 -6.83 11.06 8.66
N ARG A 44 -7.32 9.88 8.99
CA ARG A 44 -6.56 8.64 9.14
C ARG A 44 -7.14 7.59 8.22
N CYS A 45 -6.30 6.73 7.66
CA CYS A 45 -6.75 5.58 6.87
C CYS A 45 -5.94 4.33 7.22
N VAL A 46 -6.55 3.16 7.02
CA VAL A 46 -5.93 1.86 7.21
C VAL A 46 -6.09 1.04 5.93
N GLU A 47 -5.03 0.41 5.46
CA GLU A 47 -5.08 -0.57 4.36
C GLU A 47 -4.60 -1.93 4.88
N ILE A 48 -5.39 -2.98 4.64
CA ILE A 48 -5.06 -4.38 4.96
C ILE A 48 -4.58 -5.04 3.67
N GLY A 49 -3.39 -5.63 3.69
CA GLY A 49 -2.68 -6.06 2.48
C GLY A 49 -2.02 -4.87 1.77
N GLY A 50 -1.34 -4.02 2.55
CA GLY A 50 -0.85 -2.73 2.08
C GLY A 50 0.36 -2.77 1.15
N TYR A 51 0.99 -3.92 0.89
CA TYR A 51 2.12 -3.99 -0.05
C TYR A 51 1.66 -3.79 -1.51
N PRO A 52 2.34 -2.95 -2.33
CA PRO A 52 3.62 -2.27 -2.08
C PRO A 52 3.50 -0.88 -1.45
N GLY A 53 2.31 -0.40 -1.12
CA GLY A 53 2.08 0.88 -0.44
C GLY A 53 1.61 2.01 -1.35
N THR A 54 1.37 1.73 -2.64
CA THR A 54 1.00 2.75 -3.64
C THR A 54 -0.20 3.57 -3.21
N HIS A 55 -1.28 2.93 -2.73
CA HIS A 55 -2.48 3.64 -2.35
C HIS A 55 -2.23 4.50 -1.11
N LEU A 56 -1.76 3.92 0.01
CA LEU A 56 -1.48 4.69 1.23
C LEU A 56 -0.55 5.88 1.00
N THR A 57 0.52 5.69 0.22
CA THR A 57 1.43 6.79 -0.15
C THR A 57 0.70 7.86 -0.95
N TYR A 58 -0.17 7.49 -1.89
CA TYR A 58 -1.01 8.44 -2.60
C TYR A 58 -1.95 9.19 -1.64
N PHE A 59 -2.58 8.51 -0.68
CA PHE A 59 -3.44 9.17 0.32
C PHE A 59 -2.67 10.18 1.19
N ALA A 60 -1.47 9.82 1.63
CA ALA A 60 -0.60 10.71 2.40
C ALA A 60 -0.17 11.94 1.57
N LYS A 61 0.37 11.72 0.37
CA LYS A 61 0.91 12.79 -0.49
C LYS A 61 -0.20 13.68 -1.08
N ARG A 62 -1.32 13.11 -1.51
CA ARG A 62 -2.41 13.83 -2.21
C ARG A 62 -3.41 14.50 -1.27
N PHE A 63 -3.82 13.82 -0.20
CA PHE A 63 -4.90 14.30 0.68
C PHE A 63 -4.40 14.72 2.08
N GLY A 64 -3.11 14.52 2.38
CA GLY A 64 -2.50 14.83 3.67
C GLY A 64 -2.88 13.84 4.78
N TYR A 65 -3.45 12.68 4.45
CA TYR A 65 -3.93 11.73 5.48
C TYR A 65 -2.77 11.07 6.23
N HIS A 66 -3.09 10.49 7.39
CA HIS A 66 -2.19 9.65 8.16
C HIS A 66 -2.50 8.15 7.93
N PRO A 67 -1.78 7.48 7.01
CA PRO A 67 -1.99 6.08 6.70
C PRO A 67 -1.43 5.13 7.77
N THR A 68 -2.02 3.95 7.87
CA THR A 68 -1.47 2.77 8.56
C THR A 68 -1.61 1.56 7.64
N ALA A 69 -0.51 0.83 7.42
CA ALA A 69 -0.52 -0.42 6.67
C ALA A 69 -0.58 -1.61 7.64
N ILE A 70 -1.42 -2.58 7.34
CA ILE A 70 -1.35 -3.92 7.92
C ILE A 70 -0.91 -4.85 6.79
N GLU A 71 0.28 -5.42 6.91
CA GLU A 71 0.86 -6.30 5.90
C GLU A 71 1.40 -7.56 6.58
N TYR A 72 1.06 -8.72 5.99
CA TYR A 72 1.40 -10.03 6.55
C TYR A 72 2.78 -10.52 6.08
N SER A 73 3.21 -10.08 4.89
CA SER A 73 4.53 -10.37 4.33
C SER A 73 5.64 -9.54 5.00
N GLU A 74 6.89 -10.04 4.97
CA GLU A 74 8.07 -9.29 5.44
C GLU A 74 8.40 -8.08 4.56
N HIS A 75 7.79 -8.01 3.37
CA HIS A 75 7.94 -6.93 2.42
C HIS A 75 7.34 -5.60 2.90
N TRP A 76 6.67 -5.56 4.05
CA TRP A 76 6.15 -4.33 4.64
C TRP A 76 7.20 -3.21 4.78
N LYS A 77 8.48 -3.56 4.93
CA LYS A 77 9.60 -2.61 5.03
C LYS A 77 9.79 -1.79 3.76
N ASP A 78 9.41 -2.33 2.60
CA ASP A 78 9.54 -1.64 1.33
C ASP A 78 8.53 -0.49 1.17
N ILE A 79 7.40 -0.57 1.87
CA ILE A 79 6.36 0.47 1.84
C ILE A 79 6.93 1.83 2.29
N GLN A 80 7.79 1.83 3.31
CA GLN A 80 8.40 3.06 3.82
C GLN A 80 9.25 3.78 2.77
N LYS A 81 9.86 3.03 1.84
CA LYS A 81 10.70 3.58 0.76
C LYS A 81 9.90 4.36 -0.29
N LEU A 82 8.57 4.24 -0.31
CA LEU A 82 7.71 5.04 -1.20
C LEU A 82 7.34 6.42 -0.62
N LEU A 83 7.54 6.61 0.69
CA LEU A 83 7.26 7.87 1.37
C LEU A 83 8.39 8.89 1.20
N GLU A 84 9.62 8.42 0.96
CA GLU A 84 10.75 9.23 0.49
C GLU A 84 10.42 9.95 -0.83
#